data_AF-A0A2J6H0E2-F1
#
_entry.id   AF-A0A2J6H0E2-F1
#
_cell.length_a   1.000
_cell.length_b   1.000
_cell.length_c   1.000
_cell.angle_alpha   90.00
_cell.angle_beta   90.00
_cell.angle_gamma   90.00
#
_symmetry.space_group_name_H-M   'P 1'
#
loop_
_entity.id
_entity.type
_entity.pdbx_description
1 polymer ?
#
loop_
_entity_poly.entity_id
_entity_poly.type
_entity_poly.pdbx_seq_one_letter_code
_entity_poly.pdbx_strand_id
1 'polypeptide(L)'
;MGKGSTQVLIRRIIESVSKFPMSATEIAKSTDLDRTAISRYLDVLKKSGFVKEQQTGTSKKYFLSSNYDLNTYFGLPLDEKTTRLIDSLYFKIKEEWGKKTERKLLKTTAQKIMFKVIEESKLNIPKGWYIYGGICIKPYDYNESYEYLINLDNNVLKNIKYVVEGYSVNHFEYESRQMQYKDAGNDLYDNKEDILKLLYSKNFSKNSIYIFQKLFSKLWNLAPKGDELYDNLLNDYDTLLIDITKHWDEFVEEDNERNFAEFKQKLILSFETLWKMVAMYNFKNNLEEFYLEKQLDEHFKFDLFKVKEELIEIGSELNDMIPFEEPDDPTYLKIREIMSNITPLTKEESEKVAEEMEEYKKKHGQDALNKKLRKEFGLD
;
A
#
# COMPACT_ATOMS: atom_id res chain seq x y z
N MET A 1 18.59 -15.80 5.29
CA MET A 1 17.32 -16.49 5.65
C MET A 1 16.19 -15.54 5.32
N GLY A 2 15.31 -15.92 4.39
CA GLY A 2 14.32 -15.02 3.80
C GLY A 2 13.33 -14.53 4.85
N LYS A 3 13.26 -13.21 5.05
CA LYS A 3 12.14 -12.56 5.71
C LYS A 3 10.89 -12.91 4.89
N GLY A 4 10.12 -13.90 5.32
CA GLY A 4 8.76 -14.05 4.80
C GLY A 4 8.08 -12.70 4.95
N SER A 5 7.49 -12.17 3.87
CA SER A 5 6.83 -10.86 3.89
C SER A 5 6.02 -10.73 5.16
N THR A 6 6.17 -9.64 5.91
CA THR A 6 5.48 -9.37 7.19
C THR A 6 3.97 -9.70 7.14
N GLN A 7 3.35 -9.60 5.96
CA GLN A 7 1.97 -10.00 5.71
C GLN A 7 1.71 -11.51 5.85
N VAL A 8 2.62 -12.36 5.38
CA VAL A 8 2.54 -13.82 5.56
C VAL A 8 2.62 -14.18 7.04
N LEU A 9 3.51 -13.51 7.78
CA LEU A 9 3.66 -13.73 9.23
C LEU A 9 2.40 -13.32 9.99
N ILE A 10 1.89 -12.12 9.72
CA ILE A 10 0.67 -11.62 10.34
C ILE A 10 -0.53 -12.50 9.99
N ARG A 11 -0.67 -12.89 8.72
CA ARG A 11 -1.75 -13.79 8.29
C ARG A 11 -1.71 -15.12 9.04
N ARG A 12 -0.53 -15.72 9.22
CA ARG A 12 -0.37 -16.95 10.02
C ARG A 12 -0.77 -16.76 11.48
N ILE A 13 -0.47 -15.60 12.07
CA ILE A 13 -0.89 -15.25 13.44
C ILE A 13 -2.41 -15.17 13.51
N ILE A 14 -3.04 -14.41 12.59
CA ILE A 14 -4.50 -14.23 12.53
C ILE A 14 -5.20 -15.59 12.30
N GLU A 15 -4.71 -16.40 11.36
CA GLU A 15 -5.23 -17.77 11.10
C GLU A 15 -5.06 -18.72 12.29
N SER A 16 -4.06 -18.49 13.15
CA SER A 16 -3.88 -19.29 14.37
C SER A 16 -4.93 -18.91 15.43
N VAL A 17 -5.10 -17.61 15.70
CA VAL A 17 -6.04 -17.11 16.71
C VAL A 17 -7.51 -17.14 16.27
N SER A 18 -7.79 -17.34 14.98
CA SER A 18 -9.15 -17.51 14.46
C SER A 18 -9.74 -18.89 14.76
N LYS A 19 -8.89 -19.91 14.94
CA LYS A 19 -9.34 -21.28 15.23
C LYS A 19 -9.75 -21.44 16.69
N PHE A 20 -8.95 -20.90 17.61
CA PHE A 20 -9.22 -20.89 19.05
C PHE A 20 -8.35 -19.85 19.76
N PRO A 21 -8.75 -19.40 20.96
CA PRO A 21 -7.94 -18.47 21.75
C PRO A 21 -6.55 -19.05 22.09
N MET A 22 -5.48 -18.36 21.72
CA MET A 22 -4.10 -18.81 21.92
C MET A 22 -3.25 -17.77 22.66
N SER A 23 -2.29 -18.22 23.44
CA SER A 23 -1.26 -17.40 24.06
C SER A 23 -0.12 -17.14 23.07
N ALA A 24 0.69 -16.12 23.34
CA ALA A 24 1.86 -15.82 22.51
C ALA A 24 2.81 -17.04 22.34
N THR A 25 2.93 -17.87 23.37
CA THR A 25 3.75 -19.09 23.33
C THR A 25 3.14 -20.16 22.42
N GLU A 26 1.82 -20.33 22.43
CA GLU A 26 1.13 -21.29 21.56
C GLU A 26 1.18 -20.84 20.09
N ILE A 27 1.02 -19.54 19.84
CA ILE A 27 1.12 -18.95 18.50
C ILE A 27 2.55 -19.11 17.96
N ALA A 28 3.57 -18.83 18.78
CA ALA A 28 4.97 -19.02 18.38
C ALA A 28 5.24 -20.47 17.94
N LYS A 29 4.69 -21.45 18.68
CA LYS A 29 4.78 -22.88 18.32
C LYS A 29 4.02 -23.24 17.05
N SER A 30 2.82 -22.70 16.83
CA SER A 30 2.01 -23.04 15.65
C SER A 30 2.51 -22.39 14.37
N THR A 31 3.20 -21.25 14.47
CA THR A 31 3.68 -20.47 13.33
C THR A 31 5.16 -20.63 13.02
N ASP A 32 5.91 -21.29 13.91
CA ASP A 32 7.38 -21.41 13.88
C ASP A 32 8.08 -20.05 13.86
N LEU A 33 7.57 -19.11 14.68
CA LEU A 33 8.07 -17.74 14.78
C LEU A 33 8.61 -17.43 16.16
N ASP A 34 9.60 -16.54 16.20
CA ASP A 34 10.16 -16.05 17.45
C ASP A 34 9.11 -15.33 18.32
N ARG A 35 9.11 -15.63 19.62
CA ARG A 35 8.12 -15.11 20.58
C ARG A 35 8.16 -13.58 20.70
N THR A 36 9.33 -12.96 20.52
CA THR A 36 9.49 -11.50 20.54
C THR A 36 8.79 -10.88 19.34
N ALA A 37 9.00 -11.47 18.15
CA ALA A 37 8.32 -11.05 16.93
C ALA A 37 6.79 -11.21 17.05
N ILE A 38 6.31 -12.35 17.58
CA ILE A 38 4.90 -12.59 17.86
C ILE A 38 4.32 -11.51 18.78
N SER A 39 5.01 -11.19 19.88
CA SER A 39 4.54 -10.21 20.85
C SER A 39 4.40 -8.82 20.21
N ARG A 40 5.40 -8.42 19.41
CA ARG A 40 5.35 -7.16 18.65
C ARG A 40 4.17 -7.12 17.67
N TYR A 41 3.94 -8.19 16.91
CA TYR A 41 2.82 -8.23 15.97
C TYR A 41 1.47 -8.27 16.66
N LEU A 42 1.34 -9.01 17.77
CA LEU A 42 0.10 -9.03 18.56
C LEU A 42 -0.22 -7.67 19.15
N ASP A 43 0.77 -6.90 19.60
CA ASP A 43 0.54 -5.54 20.07
C ASP A 43 0.05 -4.61 18.95
N VAL A 44 0.60 -4.75 17.73
CA VAL A 44 0.10 -4.01 16.56
C VAL A 44 -1.33 -4.44 16.21
N LEU A 45 -1.59 -5.75 16.11
CA LEU A 45 -2.91 -6.30 15.79
C LEU A 45 -3.99 -5.93 16.82
N LYS A 46 -3.60 -5.84 18.10
CA LYS A 46 -4.46 -5.36 19.19
C LYS A 46 -4.75 -3.87 19.05
N LYS A 47 -3.73 -3.05 18.78
CA LYS A 47 -3.89 -1.61 18.54
C LYS A 47 -4.73 -1.31 17.29
N SER A 48 -4.71 -2.20 16.30
CA SER A 48 -5.56 -2.12 15.09
C SER A 48 -6.95 -2.75 15.28
N GLY A 49 -7.27 -3.30 16.45
CA GLY A 49 -8.60 -3.88 16.73
C GLY A 49 -8.87 -5.27 16.12
N PHE A 50 -7.89 -5.88 15.44
CA PHE A 50 -8.06 -7.19 14.79
C PHE A 50 -8.05 -8.36 15.77
N VAL A 51 -7.33 -8.19 16.88
CA VAL A 51 -7.17 -9.21 17.92
C VAL A 51 -7.55 -8.61 19.26
N LYS A 52 -8.31 -9.36 20.06
CA LYS A 52 -8.63 -9.02 21.44
C LYS A 52 -7.77 -9.84 22.40
N GLU A 53 -7.39 -9.22 23.52
CA GLU A 53 -6.64 -9.84 24.60
C GLU A 53 -7.59 -10.12 25.77
N GLN A 54 -7.56 -11.35 26.29
CA GLN A 54 -8.28 -11.73 27.51
C GLN A 54 -7.33 -12.44 28.46
N GLN A 55 -7.39 -12.04 29.73
CA GLN A 55 -6.67 -12.73 30.80
C GLN A 55 -7.42 -14.01 31.19
N THR A 56 -6.77 -15.17 31.03
CA THR A 56 -7.30 -16.47 31.42
C THR A 56 -6.34 -17.11 32.43
N GLY A 57 -6.67 -16.98 33.72
CA GLY A 57 -5.78 -17.38 34.82
C GLY A 57 -4.49 -16.55 34.84
N THR A 58 -3.33 -17.22 34.77
CA THR A 58 -2.01 -16.57 34.72
C THR A 58 -1.56 -16.23 33.30
N SER A 59 -2.31 -16.65 32.28
CA SER A 59 -1.92 -16.48 30.88
C SER A 59 -2.80 -15.47 30.14
N LYS A 60 -2.17 -14.70 29.25
CA LYS A 60 -2.88 -13.87 28.26
C LYS A 60 -3.22 -14.72 27.04
N LYS A 61 -4.49 -14.73 26.67
CA LYS A 61 -5.01 -15.40 25.47
C LYS A 61 -5.48 -14.34 24.47
N TYR A 62 -5.23 -14.59 23.21
CA TYR A 62 -5.55 -13.75 22.08
C TYR A 62 -6.55 -14.46 21.19
N PHE A 63 -7.57 -13.75 20.73
CA PHE A 63 -8.59 -14.27 19.84
C PHE A 63 -8.96 -13.22 18.79
N LEU A 64 -9.47 -13.69 17.66
CA LEU A 64 -9.90 -12.81 16.58
C LEU A 64 -11.06 -11.92 17.03
N SER A 65 -10.98 -10.63 16.72
CA SER A 65 -12.09 -9.72 16.95
C SER A 65 -13.29 -10.13 16.09
N SER A 66 -14.51 -10.05 16.64
CA SER A 66 -15.75 -10.28 15.89
C SER A 66 -15.93 -9.37 14.68
N ASN A 67 -15.19 -8.26 14.66
CA ASN A 67 -15.24 -7.28 13.58
C ASN A 67 -14.26 -7.60 12.45
N TYR A 68 -13.50 -8.71 12.52
CA TYR A 68 -12.52 -9.09 11.52
C TYR A 68 -12.93 -10.39 10.80
N ASP A 69 -13.13 -10.32 9.49
CA ASP A 69 -13.50 -11.46 8.64
C ASP A 69 -12.32 -11.88 7.73
N LEU A 70 -11.75 -13.05 7.98
CA LEU A 70 -10.64 -13.58 7.18
C LEU A 70 -10.97 -13.82 5.70
N ASN A 71 -12.26 -13.90 5.36
CA ASN A 71 -12.72 -14.20 4.01
C ASN A 71 -12.92 -12.95 3.16
N THR A 72 -12.56 -11.76 3.64
CA THR A 72 -12.75 -10.50 2.94
C THR A 72 -11.44 -9.73 2.77
N TYR A 73 -11.41 -8.80 1.81
CA TYR A 73 -10.32 -7.85 1.67
C TYR A 73 -10.25 -6.96 2.94
N PHE A 74 -9.03 -6.77 3.45
CA PHE A 74 -8.74 -5.98 4.67
C PHE A 74 -9.45 -6.47 5.93
N GLY A 75 -9.98 -7.70 5.94
CA GLY A 75 -10.65 -8.24 7.10
C GLY A 75 -12.01 -7.59 7.38
N LEU A 76 -12.58 -6.82 6.47
CA LEU A 76 -13.82 -6.10 6.73
C LEU A 76 -15.00 -7.06 6.93
N PRO A 77 -15.81 -6.90 7.98
CA PRO A 77 -16.91 -7.80 8.28
C PRO A 77 -18.03 -7.65 7.25
N LEU A 78 -18.72 -8.76 6.99
CA LEU A 78 -19.94 -8.81 6.21
C LEU A 78 -21.05 -9.42 7.05
N ASP A 79 -22.27 -8.89 6.91
CA ASP A 79 -23.43 -9.56 7.47
C ASP A 79 -23.75 -10.85 6.68
N GLU A 80 -24.48 -11.76 7.31
CA GLU A 80 -24.78 -13.07 6.75
C GLU A 80 -25.63 -12.98 5.46
N LYS A 81 -26.56 -12.02 5.39
CA LYS A 81 -27.41 -11.82 4.21
C LYS A 81 -26.57 -11.39 3.01
N THR A 82 -25.65 -10.44 3.21
CA THR A 82 -24.73 -9.97 2.18
C THR A 82 -23.76 -11.07 1.76
N THR A 83 -23.26 -11.88 2.70
CA THR A 83 -22.40 -13.04 2.41
C THR A 83 -23.12 -14.06 1.52
N ARG A 84 -24.33 -14.48 1.92
CA ARG A 84 -25.14 -15.42 1.15
C ARG A 84 -25.51 -14.88 -0.24
N LEU A 85 -25.73 -13.58 -0.36
CA LEU A 85 -25.98 -12.92 -1.64
C LEU A 85 -24.75 -12.99 -2.54
N ILE A 86 -23.56 -12.64 -2.03
CA ILE A 86 -22.32 -12.73 -2.79
C ILE A 86 -22.04 -14.16 -3.25
N ASP A 87 -22.26 -15.15 -2.37
CA ASP A 87 -22.05 -16.57 -2.72
C ASP A 87 -23.01 -17.05 -3.81
N SER A 88 -24.28 -16.62 -3.73
CA SER A 88 -25.27 -16.90 -4.77
C SER A 88 -24.91 -16.25 -6.10
N LEU A 89 -24.36 -15.03 -6.07
CA LEU A 89 -23.85 -14.33 -7.26
C LEU A 89 -22.64 -15.05 -7.86
N TYR A 90 -21.64 -15.44 -7.06
CA TYR A 90 -20.49 -16.20 -7.56
C TYR A 90 -20.87 -17.55 -8.11
N PHE A 91 -21.81 -18.26 -7.46
CA PHE A 91 -22.36 -19.50 -7.98
C PHE A 91 -22.93 -19.31 -9.38
N LYS A 92 -23.79 -18.30 -9.58
CA LYS A 92 -24.42 -18.03 -10.88
C LYS A 92 -23.45 -17.52 -11.93
N ILE A 93 -22.48 -16.68 -11.55
CA ILE A 93 -21.41 -16.25 -12.45
C ILE A 93 -20.57 -17.45 -12.91
N LYS A 94 -20.19 -18.35 -12.00
CA LYS A 94 -19.42 -19.56 -12.30
C LYS A 94 -20.20 -20.51 -13.21
N GLU A 95 -21.50 -20.68 -12.94
CA GLU A 95 -22.42 -21.48 -13.75
C GLU A 95 -22.52 -20.94 -15.20
N GLU A 96 -22.82 -19.64 -15.37
CA GLU A 96 -22.93 -19.04 -16.71
C GLU A 96 -21.59 -19.01 -17.44
N TRP A 97 -20.48 -18.76 -16.74
CA TRP A 97 -19.14 -18.80 -17.33
C TRP A 97 -18.79 -20.18 -17.89
N GLY A 98 -19.12 -21.25 -17.15
CA GLY A 98 -18.92 -22.63 -17.61
C GLY A 98 -19.80 -23.03 -18.79
N LYS A 99 -20.99 -22.41 -18.95
CA LYS A 99 -21.84 -22.61 -20.14
C LYS A 99 -21.28 -21.92 -21.38
N LYS A 100 -20.58 -20.79 -21.21
CA LYS A 100 -20.06 -19.96 -22.29
C LYS A 100 -18.63 -20.30 -22.68
N THR A 101 -17.86 -20.85 -21.76
CA THR A 101 -16.44 -21.13 -21.97
C THR A 101 -16.07 -22.49 -21.38
N GLU A 102 -15.13 -23.18 -22.01
CA GLU A 102 -14.51 -24.39 -21.45
C GLU A 102 -13.38 -24.06 -20.47
N ARG A 103 -13.16 -22.78 -20.20
CA ARG A 103 -12.04 -22.28 -19.39
C ARG A 103 -12.47 -22.13 -17.94
N LYS A 104 -11.52 -22.36 -17.03
CA LYS A 104 -11.72 -22.09 -15.61
C LYS A 104 -11.86 -20.58 -15.37
N LEU A 105 -12.86 -20.19 -14.58
CA LEU A 105 -13.02 -18.80 -14.14
C LEU A 105 -11.91 -18.45 -13.14
N LEU A 106 -11.07 -17.47 -13.50
CA LEU A 106 -9.98 -16.98 -12.65
C LEU A 106 -10.46 -15.84 -11.74
N LYS A 107 -9.72 -15.63 -10.64
CA LYS A 107 -10.06 -14.65 -9.60
C LYS A 107 -10.21 -13.23 -10.14
N THR A 108 -9.28 -12.77 -10.98
CA THR A 108 -9.33 -11.40 -11.52
C THR A 108 -10.60 -11.22 -12.35
N THR A 109 -10.85 -12.11 -13.31
CA THR A 109 -12.04 -12.05 -14.19
C THR A 109 -13.34 -12.15 -13.39
N ALA A 110 -13.42 -13.05 -12.40
CA ALA A 110 -14.60 -13.19 -11.53
C ALA A 110 -14.92 -11.87 -10.80
N GLN A 111 -13.89 -11.19 -10.28
CA GLN A 111 -14.06 -9.90 -9.60
C GLN A 111 -14.55 -8.79 -10.53
N LYS A 112 -14.07 -8.74 -11.78
CA LYS A 112 -14.53 -7.76 -12.77
C LYS A 112 -15.99 -7.98 -13.15
N ILE A 113 -16.36 -9.24 -13.39
CA ILE A 113 -17.75 -9.63 -13.65
C ILE A 113 -18.63 -9.28 -12.46
N MET A 114 -18.23 -9.68 -11.24
CA MET A 114 -18.97 -9.39 -10.01
C MET A 114 -19.20 -7.88 -9.83
N PHE A 115 -18.15 -7.08 -9.96
CA PHE A 115 -18.24 -5.62 -9.84
C PHE A 115 -19.26 -5.04 -10.83
N LYS A 116 -19.18 -5.42 -12.10
CA LYS A 116 -20.11 -4.92 -13.13
C LYS A 116 -21.54 -5.42 -12.89
N VAL A 117 -21.73 -6.66 -12.47
CA VAL A 117 -23.05 -7.19 -12.10
C VAL A 117 -23.67 -6.39 -10.95
N ILE A 118 -22.87 -6.04 -9.93
CA ILE A 118 -23.35 -5.23 -8.80
C ILE A 118 -23.79 -3.85 -9.27
N GLU A 119 -22.99 -3.18 -10.12
CA GLU A 119 -23.30 -1.85 -10.66
C GLU A 119 -24.58 -1.87 -11.52
N GLU A 120 -24.64 -2.74 -12.52
CA GLU A 120 -25.78 -2.85 -13.45
C GLU A 120 -27.08 -3.26 -12.73
N SER A 121 -26.95 -4.02 -11.64
CA SER A 121 -28.08 -4.48 -10.83
C SER A 121 -28.39 -3.59 -9.63
N LYS A 122 -27.58 -2.54 -9.40
CA LYS A 122 -27.66 -1.62 -8.25
C LYS A 122 -27.75 -2.34 -6.90
N LEU A 123 -26.95 -3.40 -6.71
CA LEU A 123 -26.95 -4.16 -5.46
C LEU A 123 -26.16 -3.41 -4.39
N ASN A 124 -26.71 -3.37 -3.18
CA ASN A 124 -26.05 -2.80 -2.01
C ASN A 124 -25.02 -3.80 -1.44
N ILE A 125 -23.93 -4.02 -2.18
CA ILE A 125 -22.83 -4.91 -1.80
C ILE A 125 -21.55 -4.08 -1.72
N PRO A 126 -20.78 -4.16 -0.61
CA PRO A 126 -19.56 -3.38 -0.46
C PRO A 126 -18.55 -3.71 -1.56
N LYS A 127 -18.13 -2.66 -2.27
CA LYS A 127 -17.26 -2.74 -3.44
C LYS A 127 -16.52 -1.42 -3.63
N GLY A 128 -15.49 -1.46 -4.46
CA GLY A 128 -14.72 -0.27 -4.78
C GLY A 128 -13.58 -0.55 -5.73
N TRP A 129 -12.88 0.50 -6.10
CA TRP A 129 -11.73 0.46 -7.00
C TRP A 129 -10.42 0.31 -6.21
N TYR A 130 -9.74 -0.81 -6.41
CA TYR A 130 -8.45 -1.14 -5.80
C TYR A 130 -7.37 -1.42 -6.86
N ILE A 131 -6.15 -1.85 -6.49
CA ILE A 131 -4.92 -1.94 -7.34
C ILE A 131 -5.16 -2.29 -8.82
N TYR A 132 -6.04 -3.25 -9.10
CA TYR A 132 -6.31 -3.77 -10.45
C TYR A 132 -7.75 -3.50 -10.94
N GLY A 133 -8.41 -2.48 -10.41
CA GLY A 133 -9.75 -2.02 -10.78
C GLY A 133 -10.81 -2.29 -9.72
N GLY A 134 -12.08 -2.15 -10.13
CA GLY A 134 -13.26 -2.46 -9.32
C GLY A 134 -13.30 -3.92 -8.85
N ILE A 135 -13.49 -4.12 -7.55
CA ILE A 135 -13.61 -5.42 -6.87
C ILE A 135 -14.76 -5.38 -5.85
N CYS A 136 -15.30 -6.56 -5.55
CA CYS A 136 -16.16 -6.81 -4.39
C CYS A 136 -15.31 -7.11 -3.15
N ILE A 137 -15.80 -6.75 -1.96
CA ILE A 137 -15.05 -6.94 -0.71
C ILE A 137 -14.75 -8.41 -0.39
N LYS A 138 -15.60 -9.36 -0.80
CA LYS A 138 -15.32 -10.80 -0.68
C LYS A 138 -14.56 -11.29 -1.94
N PRO A 139 -13.28 -11.69 -1.83
CA PRO A 139 -12.53 -12.31 -2.93
C PRO A 139 -13.23 -13.55 -3.48
N TYR A 140 -13.01 -13.81 -4.78
CA TYR A 140 -13.36 -15.10 -5.37
C TYR A 140 -12.24 -16.11 -5.08
N ASP A 141 -12.61 -17.30 -4.63
CA ASP A 141 -11.76 -18.48 -4.51
C ASP A 141 -12.24 -19.54 -5.51
N TYR A 142 -11.34 -19.96 -6.39
CA TYR A 142 -11.65 -20.94 -7.41
C TYR A 142 -11.87 -22.35 -6.84
N ASN A 143 -11.29 -22.65 -5.66
CA ASN A 143 -11.42 -23.93 -4.97
C ASN A 143 -12.73 -24.04 -4.19
N GLU A 144 -13.37 -22.91 -3.92
CA GLU A 144 -14.61 -22.87 -3.15
C GLU A 144 -15.79 -23.37 -4.00
N SER A 145 -16.59 -24.24 -3.40
CA SER A 145 -17.89 -24.65 -3.92
C SER A 145 -18.93 -23.66 -3.42
N TYR A 146 -19.10 -22.55 -4.15
CA TYR A 146 -20.19 -21.61 -3.88
C TYR A 146 -21.54 -22.31 -3.91
N GLU A 147 -22.45 -21.88 -3.04
CA GLU A 147 -23.82 -22.40 -2.96
C GLU A 147 -24.82 -21.33 -3.39
N TYR A 148 -25.93 -21.76 -4.00
CA TYR A 148 -27.03 -20.87 -4.35
C TYR A 148 -27.99 -20.75 -3.17
N LEU A 149 -27.68 -19.82 -2.26
CA LEU A 149 -28.32 -19.68 -0.95
C LEU A 149 -29.53 -18.74 -0.95
N ILE A 150 -29.63 -17.85 -1.95
CA ILE A 150 -30.71 -16.87 -2.08
C ILE A 150 -31.22 -16.86 -3.51
N ASN A 151 -32.55 -16.81 -3.67
CA ASN A 151 -33.17 -16.59 -4.97
C ASN A 151 -32.91 -15.16 -5.44
N LEU A 152 -32.10 -15.04 -6.50
CA LEU A 152 -31.81 -13.77 -7.15
C LEU A 152 -32.99 -13.35 -8.05
N ASP A 153 -33.27 -12.05 -8.07
CA ASP A 153 -34.27 -11.49 -8.97
C ASP A 153 -33.93 -11.75 -10.44
N ASN A 154 -34.95 -11.89 -11.29
CA ASN A 154 -34.78 -12.15 -12.72
C ASN A 154 -33.91 -11.10 -13.43
N ASN A 155 -33.98 -9.83 -12.98
CA ASN A 155 -33.13 -8.76 -13.52
C ASN A 155 -31.65 -9.00 -13.20
N VAL A 156 -31.33 -9.44 -11.98
CA VAL A 156 -29.96 -9.78 -11.58
C VAL A 156 -29.44 -10.95 -12.41
N LEU A 157 -30.25 -12.01 -12.59
CA LEU A 157 -29.89 -13.16 -13.43
C LEU A 157 -29.64 -12.77 -14.89
N LYS A 158 -30.46 -11.87 -15.44
CA LYS A 158 -30.28 -11.32 -16.79
C LYS A 158 -28.96 -10.54 -16.90
N ASN A 159 -28.67 -9.69 -15.92
CA ASN A 159 -27.43 -8.92 -15.87
C ASN A 159 -26.20 -9.83 -15.75
N ILE A 160 -26.24 -10.88 -14.93
CA ILE A 160 -25.16 -11.88 -14.84
C ILE A 160 -24.87 -12.47 -16.22
N LYS A 161 -25.90 -12.96 -16.93
CA LYS A 161 -25.73 -13.57 -18.24
C LYS A 161 -25.12 -12.58 -19.25
N TYR A 162 -25.63 -11.35 -19.29
CA TYR A 162 -25.14 -10.29 -20.18
C TYR A 162 -23.67 -9.93 -19.89
N VAL A 163 -23.30 -9.72 -18.63
CA VAL A 163 -21.94 -9.37 -18.24
C VAL A 163 -20.98 -10.53 -18.51
N VAL A 164 -21.35 -11.76 -18.14
CA VAL A 164 -20.53 -12.95 -18.41
C VAL A 164 -20.27 -13.11 -19.90
N GLU A 165 -21.30 -12.93 -20.74
CA GLU A 165 -21.15 -12.96 -22.19
C GLU A 165 -20.15 -11.91 -22.68
N GLY A 166 -20.25 -10.67 -22.20
CA GLY A 166 -19.31 -9.59 -22.55
C GLY A 166 -17.86 -9.87 -22.14
N TYR A 167 -17.63 -10.50 -20.99
CA TYR A 167 -16.26 -10.83 -20.54
C TYR A 167 -15.73 -12.15 -21.11
N SER A 168 -16.59 -13.05 -21.59
CA SER A 168 -16.21 -14.38 -22.09
C SER A 168 -15.34 -14.34 -23.34
N VAL A 169 -15.38 -13.25 -24.10
CA VAL A 169 -14.55 -13.03 -25.30
C VAL A 169 -13.09 -12.74 -24.98
N ASN A 170 -12.79 -12.33 -23.74
CA ASN A 170 -11.43 -12.01 -23.32
C ASN A 170 -10.63 -13.31 -23.08
N HIS A 171 -9.45 -13.38 -23.67
CA HIS A 171 -8.53 -14.51 -23.56
C HIS A 171 -7.66 -14.39 -22.32
N PHE A 172 -7.30 -13.16 -21.94
CA PHE A 172 -6.36 -12.87 -20.85
C PHE A 172 -6.98 -11.96 -19.76
N GLU A 173 -6.50 -12.09 -18.52
CA GLU A 173 -6.97 -11.25 -17.40
C GLU A 173 -6.71 -9.75 -17.63
N TYR A 174 -5.61 -9.41 -18.32
CA TYR A 174 -5.29 -8.03 -18.69
C TYR A 174 -6.40 -7.39 -19.54
N GLU A 175 -6.98 -8.12 -20.48
CA GLU A 175 -8.07 -7.62 -21.34
C GLU A 175 -9.33 -7.33 -20.52
N SER A 176 -9.64 -8.19 -19.55
CA SER A 176 -10.78 -7.98 -18.64
C SER A 176 -10.59 -6.72 -17.77
N ARG A 177 -9.35 -6.44 -17.34
CA ARG A 177 -9.04 -5.19 -16.61
C ARG A 177 -9.21 -3.96 -17.49
N GLN A 178 -8.61 -3.98 -18.68
CA GLN A 178 -8.71 -2.88 -19.65
C GLN A 178 -10.16 -2.60 -20.07
N MET A 179 -10.96 -3.64 -20.26
CA MET A 179 -12.40 -3.50 -20.54
C MET A 179 -13.12 -2.78 -19.39
N GLN A 180 -12.86 -3.15 -18.13
CA GLN A 180 -13.48 -2.49 -16.98
C GLN A 180 -13.13 -0.99 -16.91
N TYR A 181 -11.89 -0.62 -17.19
CA TYR A 181 -11.44 0.78 -17.08
C TYR A 181 -12.12 1.66 -18.12
N LYS A 182 -12.14 1.18 -19.37
CA LYS A 182 -12.81 1.85 -20.50
C LYS A 182 -14.31 1.98 -20.28
N ASP A 183 -14.97 0.90 -19.87
CA ASP A 183 -16.42 0.89 -19.65
C ASP A 183 -16.82 1.88 -18.54
N ALA A 184 -15.99 2.03 -17.51
CA ALA A 184 -16.26 2.91 -16.38
C ALA A 184 -15.82 4.37 -16.60
N GLY A 185 -15.02 4.66 -17.63
CA GLY A 185 -14.42 5.99 -17.83
C GLY A 185 -13.55 6.44 -16.65
N ASN A 186 -12.78 5.51 -16.07
CA ASN A 186 -12.02 5.80 -14.85
C ASN A 186 -10.62 6.35 -15.17
N ASP A 187 -10.55 7.68 -15.33
CA ASP A 187 -9.33 8.41 -15.70
C ASP A 187 -8.13 8.15 -14.78
N LEU A 188 -8.35 7.89 -13.49
CA LEU A 188 -7.28 7.60 -12.53
C LEU A 188 -6.54 6.30 -12.91
N TYR A 189 -7.31 5.27 -13.27
CA TYR A 189 -6.79 3.95 -13.61
C TYR A 189 -6.19 3.92 -15.02
N ASP A 190 -6.82 4.61 -15.97
CA ASP A 190 -6.27 4.77 -17.31
C ASP A 190 -4.91 5.48 -17.28
N ASN A 191 -4.82 6.57 -16.51
CA ASN A 191 -3.58 7.32 -16.34
C ASN A 191 -2.47 6.48 -15.69
N LYS A 192 -2.81 5.64 -14.70
CA LYS A 192 -1.88 4.66 -14.13
C LYS A 192 -1.36 3.68 -15.18
N GLU A 193 -2.22 3.16 -16.06
CA GLU A 193 -1.79 2.22 -17.11
C GLU A 193 -0.86 2.89 -18.12
N ASP A 194 -1.09 4.17 -18.43
CA ASP A 194 -0.20 4.93 -19.32
C ASP A 194 1.18 5.17 -18.71
N ILE A 195 1.25 5.44 -17.40
CA ILE A 195 2.52 5.49 -16.67
C ILE A 195 3.24 4.14 -16.72
N LEU A 196 2.56 3.03 -16.42
CA LEU A 196 3.20 1.71 -16.44
C LEU A 196 3.68 1.33 -17.85
N LYS A 197 2.89 1.57 -18.90
CA LYS A 197 3.32 1.31 -20.28
C LYS A 197 4.62 2.06 -20.61
N LEU A 198 4.74 3.29 -20.12
CA LEU A 198 5.92 4.12 -20.30
C LEU A 198 7.12 3.55 -19.54
N LEU A 199 6.95 3.24 -18.25
CA LEU A 199 8.01 2.68 -17.40
C LEU A 199 8.49 1.31 -17.90
N TYR A 200 7.61 0.44 -18.38
CA TYR A 200 7.98 -0.87 -18.94
C TYR A 200 8.42 -0.82 -20.41
N SER A 201 8.40 0.34 -21.06
CA SER A 201 8.84 0.47 -22.45
C SER A 201 10.31 0.08 -22.60
N LYS A 202 10.65 -0.62 -23.69
CA LYS A 202 12.05 -0.90 -24.04
C LYS A 202 12.83 0.36 -24.39
N ASN A 203 12.15 1.36 -24.93
CA ASN A 203 12.75 2.62 -25.40
C ASN A 203 12.65 3.72 -24.31
N PHE A 204 12.90 3.35 -23.06
CA PHE A 204 12.83 4.29 -21.94
C PHE A 204 14.00 5.29 -22.00
N SER A 205 13.69 6.58 -21.93
CA SER A 205 14.64 7.67 -22.18
C SER A 205 14.34 8.90 -21.29
N LYS A 206 15.14 9.96 -21.40
CA LYS A 206 14.89 11.25 -20.71
C LYS A 206 13.49 11.78 -20.95
N ASN A 207 13.04 11.71 -22.21
CA ASN A 207 11.70 12.13 -22.59
C ASN A 207 10.61 11.26 -21.93
N SER A 208 10.91 9.99 -21.64
CA SER A 208 10.01 9.13 -20.87
C SER A 208 9.85 9.62 -19.44
N ILE A 209 10.90 10.10 -18.77
CA ILE A 209 10.74 10.71 -17.43
C ILE A 209 9.90 11.98 -17.50
N TYR A 210 10.14 12.85 -18.47
CA TYR A 210 9.36 14.08 -18.63
C TYR A 210 7.86 13.79 -18.86
N ILE A 211 7.54 12.78 -19.69
CA ILE A 211 6.16 12.34 -19.88
C ILE A 211 5.62 11.71 -18.59
N PHE A 212 6.42 10.91 -17.89
CA PHE A 212 6.03 10.32 -16.61
C PHE A 212 5.67 11.40 -15.60
N GLN A 213 6.49 12.42 -15.41
CA GLN A 213 6.20 13.55 -14.52
C GLN A 213 4.85 14.20 -14.85
N LYS A 214 4.56 14.49 -16.13
CA LYS A 214 3.25 15.04 -16.54
C LYS A 214 2.08 14.13 -16.22
N LEU A 215 2.22 12.84 -16.51
CA LEU A 215 1.20 11.85 -16.19
C LEU A 215 1.04 11.70 -14.67
N PHE A 216 2.12 11.81 -13.91
CA PHE A 216 2.10 11.77 -12.46
C PHE A 216 1.37 12.97 -11.86
N SER A 217 1.63 14.20 -12.33
CA SER A 217 0.87 15.37 -11.89
C SER A 217 -0.63 15.22 -12.21
N LYS A 218 -1.00 14.61 -13.36
CA LYS A 218 -2.40 14.25 -13.66
C LYS A 218 -2.93 13.21 -12.67
N LEU A 219 -2.14 12.18 -12.35
CA LEU A 219 -2.53 11.11 -11.41
C LEU A 219 -2.82 11.70 -10.04
N TRP A 220 -1.94 12.56 -9.55
CA TRP A 220 -2.08 13.23 -8.27
C TRP A 220 -3.36 14.07 -8.21
N ASN A 221 -3.66 14.85 -9.25
CA ASN A 221 -4.92 15.62 -9.30
C ASN A 221 -6.19 14.74 -9.30
N LEU A 222 -6.10 13.50 -9.79
CA LEU A 222 -7.19 12.54 -9.81
C LEU A 222 -7.24 11.65 -8.56
N ALA A 223 -6.17 11.66 -7.76
CA ALA A 223 -6.02 10.78 -6.62
C ALA A 223 -7.00 11.17 -5.50
N PRO A 224 -7.47 10.20 -4.69
CA PRO A 224 -8.29 10.48 -3.53
C PRO A 224 -7.55 11.37 -2.53
N LYS A 225 -8.29 12.17 -1.76
CA LYS A 225 -7.70 12.87 -0.60
C LYS A 225 -7.31 11.86 0.47
N GLY A 226 -6.14 12.05 1.08
CA GLY A 226 -5.63 11.23 2.17
C GLY A 226 -5.38 12.03 3.44
N ASP A 227 -4.44 11.53 4.26
CA ASP A 227 -3.90 12.27 5.39
C ASP A 227 -2.69 13.13 4.99
N GLU A 228 -2.20 13.97 5.90
CA GLU A 228 -1.05 14.86 5.64
C GLU A 228 0.19 14.10 5.16
N LEU A 229 0.46 12.91 5.73
CA LEU A 229 1.59 12.09 5.32
C LEU A 229 1.41 11.56 3.89
N TYR A 230 0.19 11.19 3.49
CA TYR A 230 -0.12 10.79 2.12
C TYR A 230 0.15 11.91 1.12
N ASP A 231 -0.29 13.13 1.42
CA ASP A 231 -0.07 14.29 0.55
C ASP A 231 1.43 14.62 0.46
N ASN A 232 2.15 14.59 1.57
CA ASN A 232 3.60 14.79 1.60
C ASN A 232 4.34 13.75 0.75
N LEU A 233 3.98 12.47 0.86
CA LEU A 233 4.61 11.42 0.05
C LEU A 233 4.36 11.58 -1.45
N LEU A 234 3.21 12.14 -1.86
CA LEU A 234 2.96 12.47 -3.27
C LEU A 234 3.80 13.68 -3.74
N ASN A 235 3.91 14.72 -2.91
CA ASN A 235 4.77 15.88 -3.16
C ASN A 235 6.24 15.48 -3.29
N ASP A 236 6.73 14.67 -2.35
CA ASP A 236 8.11 14.18 -2.31
C ASP A 236 8.40 13.35 -3.56
N TYR A 237 7.44 12.55 -4.00
CA TYR A 237 7.57 11.77 -5.23
C TYR A 237 7.62 12.64 -6.49
N ASP A 238 6.81 13.71 -6.58
CA ASP A 238 6.89 14.67 -7.70
C ASP A 238 8.26 15.36 -7.75
N THR A 239 8.77 15.76 -6.57
CA THR A 239 10.10 16.36 -6.41
C THR A 239 11.19 15.40 -6.87
N LEU A 240 11.11 14.14 -6.45
CA LEU A 240 12.02 13.08 -6.88
C LEU A 240 12.05 12.92 -8.41
N LEU A 241 10.88 12.98 -9.07
CA LEU A 241 10.82 12.93 -10.54
C LEU A 241 11.44 14.15 -11.21
N ILE A 242 11.33 15.34 -10.61
CA ILE A 242 12.00 16.57 -11.08
C ILE A 242 13.52 16.38 -11.01
N ASP A 243 14.03 15.91 -9.87
CA ASP A 243 15.45 15.72 -9.66
C ASP A 243 16.04 14.66 -10.61
N ILE A 244 15.34 13.52 -10.79
CA ILE A 244 15.70 12.52 -11.79
C ILE A 244 15.77 13.13 -13.20
N THR A 245 14.82 13.99 -13.55
CA THR A 245 14.79 14.63 -14.88
C THR A 245 15.99 15.55 -15.08
N LYS A 246 16.34 16.32 -14.04
CA LYS A 246 17.46 17.27 -14.04
C LYS A 246 18.80 16.54 -14.20
N HIS A 247 18.99 15.47 -13.43
CA HIS A 247 20.24 14.70 -13.40
C HIS A 247 20.28 13.55 -14.41
N TRP A 248 19.30 13.44 -15.32
CA TRP A 248 19.18 12.32 -16.25
C TRP A 248 20.48 11.97 -16.99
N ASP A 249 21.19 12.99 -17.46
CA ASP A 249 22.36 12.80 -18.32
C ASP A 249 23.52 12.15 -17.55
N GLU A 250 23.56 12.34 -16.23
CA GLU A 250 24.55 11.74 -15.32
C GLU A 250 24.25 10.26 -15.03
N PHE A 251 22.99 9.81 -15.20
CA PHE A 251 22.59 8.40 -15.06
C PHE A 251 22.93 7.53 -16.26
N VAL A 252 23.05 8.14 -17.44
CA VAL A 252 23.08 7.44 -18.74
C VAL A 252 24.47 7.49 -19.39
N GLU A 253 25.54 7.75 -18.63
CA GLU A 253 26.90 7.59 -19.14
C GLU A 253 27.10 6.19 -19.75
N GLU A 254 27.64 6.15 -20.98
CA GLU A 254 27.56 5.03 -21.94
C GLU A 254 28.08 3.68 -21.42
N ASP A 255 28.89 3.66 -20.36
CA ASP A 255 29.50 2.43 -19.81
C ASP A 255 28.69 1.76 -18.68
N ASN A 256 27.46 2.22 -18.40
CA ASN A 256 26.73 1.81 -17.19
C ASN A 256 25.30 1.26 -17.38
N GLU A 257 25.10 0.41 -18.40
CA GLU A 257 23.80 -0.25 -18.66
C GLU A 257 23.21 -0.97 -17.43
N ARG A 258 24.07 -1.53 -16.57
CA ARG A 258 23.64 -2.23 -15.35
C ARG A 258 23.03 -1.28 -14.33
N ASN A 259 23.64 -0.12 -14.08
CA ASN A 259 23.10 0.86 -13.14
C ASN A 259 21.79 1.46 -13.67
N PHE A 260 21.68 1.67 -14.99
CA PHE A 260 20.44 2.14 -15.60
C PHE A 260 19.28 1.14 -15.43
N ALA A 261 19.54 -0.16 -15.65
CA ALA A 261 18.54 -1.19 -15.46
C ALA A 261 18.07 -1.28 -13.99
N GLU A 262 19.00 -1.20 -13.04
CA GLU A 262 18.70 -1.18 -11.61
C GLU A 262 17.89 0.06 -11.21
N PHE A 263 18.31 1.24 -11.65
CA PHE A 263 17.59 2.50 -11.45
C PHE A 263 16.16 2.41 -11.96
N LYS A 264 15.98 1.95 -13.21
CA LYS A 264 14.66 1.79 -13.82
C LYS A 264 13.79 0.80 -13.06
N GLN A 265 14.38 -0.30 -12.58
CA GLN A 265 13.65 -1.27 -11.75
C GLN A 265 13.19 -0.64 -10.43
N LYS A 266 14.05 0.12 -9.74
CA LYS A 266 13.69 0.84 -8.51
C LYS A 266 12.61 1.88 -8.76
N LEU A 267 12.69 2.63 -9.87
CA LEU A 267 11.65 3.59 -10.28
C LEU A 267 10.29 2.90 -10.47
N ILE A 268 10.26 1.76 -11.16
CA ILE A 268 9.04 0.94 -11.34
C ILE A 268 8.49 0.49 -9.99
N LEU A 269 9.32 -0.10 -9.14
CA LEU A 269 8.90 -0.60 -7.82
C LEU A 269 8.35 0.53 -6.94
N SER A 270 9.02 1.69 -6.98
CA SER A 270 8.60 2.88 -6.25
C SER A 270 7.23 3.37 -6.71
N PHE A 271 7.01 3.46 -8.03
CA PHE A 271 5.71 3.84 -8.58
C PHE A 271 4.61 2.81 -8.27
N GLU A 272 4.89 1.50 -8.36
CA GLU A 272 3.91 0.46 -8.02
C GLU A 272 3.51 0.51 -6.53
N THR A 273 4.46 0.85 -5.66
CA THR A 273 4.23 1.00 -4.21
C THR A 273 3.39 2.25 -3.92
N LEU A 274 3.73 3.37 -4.57
CA LEU A 274 2.94 4.60 -4.54
C LEU A 274 1.51 4.37 -5.04
N TRP A 275 1.36 3.68 -6.17
CA TRP A 275 0.05 3.33 -6.72
C TRP A 275 -0.76 2.47 -5.76
N LYS A 276 -0.13 1.51 -5.08
CA LYS A 276 -0.80 0.70 -4.06
C LYS A 276 -1.34 1.56 -2.93
N MET A 277 -0.61 2.58 -2.48
CA MET A 277 -1.09 3.54 -1.49
C MET A 277 -2.31 4.31 -2.02
N VAL A 278 -2.21 4.89 -3.22
CA VAL A 278 -3.30 5.63 -3.89
C VAL A 278 -4.55 4.75 -4.02
N ALA A 279 -4.39 3.51 -4.49
CA ALA A 279 -5.48 2.55 -4.64
C ALA A 279 -6.11 2.16 -3.31
N MET A 280 -5.33 2.07 -2.23
CA MET A 280 -5.86 1.80 -0.88
C MET A 280 -6.74 2.93 -0.37
N TYR A 281 -6.32 4.19 -0.48
CA TYR A 281 -7.17 5.34 -0.13
C TYR A 281 -8.41 5.39 -1.01
N ASN A 282 -8.27 5.13 -2.31
CA ASN A 282 -9.40 5.17 -3.22
C ASN A 282 -10.44 4.10 -2.89
N PHE A 283 -9.96 2.88 -2.58
CA PHE A 283 -10.81 1.78 -2.14
C PHE A 283 -11.47 2.09 -0.80
N LYS A 284 -10.74 2.65 0.17
CA LYS A 284 -11.27 3.08 1.46
C LYS A 284 -12.42 4.09 1.27
N ASN A 285 -12.21 5.13 0.46
CA ASN A 285 -13.23 6.16 0.20
C ASN A 285 -14.47 5.58 -0.49
N ASN A 286 -14.32 4.61 -1.40
CA ASN A 286 -15.46 3.92 -2.00
C ASN A 286 -16.27 3.09 -0.98
N LEU A 287 -15.64 2.67 0.12
CA LEU A 287 -16.27 1.85 1.15
C LEU A 287 -16.99 2.66 2.25
N GLU A 288 -16.85 4.00 2.25
CA GLU A 288 -17.51 4.89 3.23
C GLU A 288 -19.03 4.85 3.18
N GLU A 289 -19.62 4.45 2.03
CA GLU A 289 -21.06 4.22 1.91
C GLU A 289 -21.54 2.99 2.71
N PHE A 290 -20.64 2.01 2.96
CA PHE A 290 -21.00 0.72 3.54
C PHE A 290 -20.54 0.54 4.98
N TYR A 291 -19.52 1.28 5.39
CA TYR A 291 -18.85 1.11 6.68
C TYR A 291 -18.63 2.46 7.36
N LEU A 292 -18.61 2.43 8.70
CA LEU A 292 -18.25 3.60 9.50
C LEU A 292 -16.76 3.96 9.28
N GLU A 293 -16.44 5.25 9.23
CA GLU A 293 -15.06 5.75 9.04
C GLU A 293 -14.07 5.12 10.02
N LYS A 294 -14.41 5.10 11.31
CA LYS A 294 -13.56 4.48 12.36
C LYS A 294 -13.23 3.01 12.06
N GLN A 295 -14.19 2.26 11.51
CA GLN A 295 -13.98 0.87 11.14
C GLN A 295 -13.03 0.77 9.94
N LEU A 296 -13.22 1.62 8.92
CA LEU A 296 -12.30 1.68 7.80
C LEU A 296 -10.87 2.07 8.23
N ASP A 297 -10.73 3.03 9.14
CA ASP A 297 -9.44 3.40 9.72
C ASP A 297 -8.76 2.22 10.39
N GLU A 298 -9.45 1.52 11.28
CA GLU A 298 -8.91 0.34 11.98
C GLU A 298 -8.43 -0.74 11.00
N HIS A 299 -9.21 -1.01 9.96
CA HIS A 299 -8.94 -2.07 8.96
C HIS A 299 -7.83 -1.71 7.96
N PHE A 300 -7.68 -0.44 7.60
CA PHE A 300 -6.66 -0.01 6.63
C PHE A 300 -5.36 0.45 7.28
N LYS A 301 -5.38 0.88 8.55
CA LYS A 301 -4.24 1.52 9.23
C LYS A 301 -2.94 0.75 9.11
N PHE A 302 -2.98 -0.57 9.34
CA PHE A 302 -1.77 -1.38 9.32
C PHE A 302 -1.17 -1.50 7.91
N ASP A 303 -2.00 -1.83 6.92
CA ASP A 303 -1.52 -1.97 5.54
C ASP A 303 -1.09 -0.62 4.96
N LEU A 304 -1.78 0.48 5.28
CA LEU A 304 -1.39 1.83 4.86
C LEU A 304 -0.04 2.23 5.47
N PHE A 305 0.12 2.03 6.78
CA PHE A 305 1.40 2.27 7.45
C PHE A 305 2.54 1.50 6.77
N LYS A 306 2.33 0.21 6.49
CA LYS A 306 3.35 -0.62 5.84
C LYS A 306 3.71 -0.11 4.44
N VAL A 307 2.73 0.24 3.62
CA VAL A 307 2.97 0.73 2.26
C VAL A 307 3.69 2.08 2.28
N LYS A 308 3.37 2.95 3.25
CA LYS A 308 4.07 4.23 3.44
C LYS A 308 5.54 4.02 3.80
N GLU A 309 5.84 3.13 4.75
CA GLU A 309 7.22 2.79 5.12
C GLU A 309 8.00 2.19 3.94
N GLU A 310 7.38 1.28 3.19
CA GLU A 310 7.96 0.66 1.99
C GLU A 310 8.27 1.72 0.91
N LEU A 311 7.37 2.70 0.74
CA LEU A 311 7.58 3.81 -0.19
C LEU A 311 8.72 4.73 0.25
N ILE A 312 8.82 5.05 1.55
CA ILE A 312 9.91 5.87 2.09
C ILE A 312 11.26 5.18 1.89
N GLU A 313 11.35 3.88 2.17
CA GLU A 313 12.56 3.08 1.98
C GLU A 313 12.99 3.09 0.50
N ILE A 314 12.09 2.72 -0.42
CA ILE A 314 12.39 2.67 -1.86
C ILE A 314 12.67 4.09 -2.41
N GLY A 315 11.96 5.11 -1.92
CA GLY A 315 12.18 6.51 -2.28
C GLY A 315 13.56 7.01 -1.87
N SER A 316 13.99 6.71 -0.65
CA SER A 316 15.34 7.01 -0.17
C SER A 316 16.40 6.31 -1.01
N GLU A 317 16.22 5.01 -1.29
CA GLU A 317 17.15 4.26 -2.14
C GLU A 317 17.24 4.83 -3.56
N LEU A 318 16.14 5.34 -4.11
CA LEU A 318 16.13 5.97 -5.43
C LEU A 318 16.80 7.34 -5.40
N ASN A 319 16.58 8.10 -4.33
CA ASN A 319 17.20 9.40 -4.11
C ASN A 319 18.72 9.27 -3.94
N ASP A 320 19.21 8.24 -3.26
CA ASP A 320 20.65 7.97 -3.08
C ASP A 320 21.35 7.65 -4.42
N MET A 321 20.60 7.26 -5.45
CA MET A 321 21.13 7.08 -6.80
C MET A 321 21.24 8.39 -7.58
N ILE A 322 20.53 9.44 -7.16
CA ILE A 322 20.61 10.76 -7.78
C ILE A 322 21.93 11.41 -7.36
N PRO A 323 22.77 11.84 -8.31
CA PRO A 323 23.98 12.59 -8.00
C PRO A 323 23.67 13.78 -7.11
N PHE A 324 24.38 13.88 -5.99
CA PHE A 324 24.27 15.02 -5.10
C PHE A 324 24.96 16.23 -5.74
N GLU A 325 24.18 17.18 -6.24
CA GLU A 325 24.70 18.51 -6.54
C GLU A 325 24.97 19.23 -5.22
N GLU A 326 26.24 19.48 -4.92
CA GLU A 326 26.60 20.35 -3.80
C GLU A 326 26.00 21.74 -4.03
N PRO A 327 25.19 22.26 -3.08
CA PRO A 327 24.75 23.64 -3.16
C PRO A 327 25.95 24.58 -3.23
N ASP A 328 26.03 25.35 -4.31
CA ASP A 328 27.03 26.42 -4.50
C ASP A 328 26.77 27.65 -3.59
N ASP A 329 25.85 27.51 -2.63
CA ASP A 329 25.53 28.56 -1.66
C ASP A 329 26.70 28.73 -0.68
N PRO A 330 27.22 29.97 -0.48
CA PRO A 330 28.32 30.24 0.43
C PRO A 330 28.09 29.79 1.88
N THR A 331 26.84 29.72 2.33
CA THR A 331 26.44 29.22 3.65
C THR A 331 26.60 27.71 3.73
N TYR A 332 26.18 26.99 2.71
CA TYR A 332 26.35 25.54 2.65
C TYR A 332 27.83 25.15 2.63
N LEU A 333 28.64 25.82 1.82
CA LEU A 333 30.08 25.60 1.74
C LEU A 333 30.76 25.83 3.10
N LYS A 334 30.38 26.90 3.82
CA LYS A 334 30.85 27.16 5.18
C LYS A 334 30.43 26.07 6.18
N ILE A 335 29.17 25.66 6.17
CA ILE A 335 28.67 24.60 7.07
C ILE A 335 29.40 23.28 6.82
N ARG A 336 29.67 22.96 5.55
CA ARG A 336 30.41 21.75 5.18
C ARG A 336 31.88 21.81 5.60
N GLU A 337 32.54 22.95 5.40
CA GLU A 337 33.92 23.16 5.88
C GLU A 337 33.99 22.97 7.40
N ILE A 338 33.03 23.51 8.14
CA ILE A 338 32.89 23.28 9.58
C ILE A 338 32.70 21.79 9.88
N MET A 339 31.74 21.11 9.22
CA MET A 339 31.43 19.69 9.43
C MET A 339 32.60 18.75 9.11
N SER A 340 33.35 19.04 8.04
CA SER A 340 34.51 18.26 7.62
C SER A 340 35.69 18.34 8.61
N ASN A 341 35.74 19.41 9.40
CA ASN A 341 36.74 19.64 10.44
C ASN A 341 36.28 19.16 11.82
N ILE A 342 35.06 18.63 11.96
CA ILE A 342 34.56 18.05 13.21
C ILE A 342 35.00 16.60 13.29
N THR A 343 35.97 16.32 14.17
CA THR A 343 36.29 14.96 14.60
C THR A 343 35.09 14.40 15.37
N PRO A 344 34.58 13.19 15.06
CA PRO A 344 33.50 12.59 15.84
C PRO A 344 33.93 12.47 17.30
N LEU A 345 33.15 13.05 18.21
CA LEU A 345 33.37 12.90 19.65
C LEU A 345 33.22 11.42 20.03
N THR A 346 34.09 10.94 20.90
CA THR A 346 33.87 9.65 21.57
C THR A 346 32.57 9.70 22.38
N LYS A 347 32.02 8.54 22.72
CA LYS A 347 30.77 8.45 23.50
C LYS A 347 30.87 9.23 24.83
N GLU A 348 32.02 9.16 25.48
CA GLU A 348 32.29 9.82 26.77
C GLU A 348 32.41 11.35 26.61
N GLU A 349 33.00 11.82 25.52
CA GLU A 349 33.06 13.26 25.19
C GLU A 349 31.68 13.80 24.78
N SER A 350 30.89 13.03 24.05
CA SER A 350 29.52 13.38 23.66
C SER A 350 28.60 13.53 24.86
N GLU A 351 28.67 12.59 25.82
CA GLU A 351 27.90 12.65 27.07
C GLU A 351 28.29 13.88 27.90
N LYS A 352 29.58 14.19 28.00
CA LYS A 352 30.07 15.38 28.72
C LYS A 352 29.64 16.69 28.06
N VAL A 353 29.73 16.79 26.73
CA VAL A 353 29.27 17.97 25.99
C VAL A 353 27.76 18.16 26.13
N ALA A 354 26.97 17.08 26.13
CA ALA A 354 25.54 17.15 26.35
C ALA A 354 25.17 17.65 27.76
N GLU A 355 25.89 17.20 28.78
CA GLU A 355 25.72 17.68 30.16
C GLU A 355 26.08 19.17 30.29
N GLU A 356 27.21 19.59 29.72
CA GLU A 356 27.64 21.00 29.71
C GLU A 356 26.64 21.91 28.96
N MET A 357 26.07 21.42 27.84
CA MET A 357 25.04 22.13 27.08
C MET A 357 23.74 22.28 27.87
N GLU A 358 23.29 21.24 28.56
CA GLU A 358 22.08 21.33 29.38
C GLU A 358 22.26 22.15 30.66
N GLU A 359 23.43 22.13 31.29
CA GLU A 359 23.75 23.08 32.37
C GLU A 359 23.72 24.53 31.87
N TYR A 360 24.33 24.79 30.71
CA TYR A 360 24.35 26.13 30.13
C TYR A 360 22.93 26.60 29.78
N LYS A 361 22.12 25.72 29.18
CA LYS A 361 20.71 25.99 28.85
C LYS A 361 19.87 26.29 30.09
N LYS A 362 20.01 25.50 31.16
CA LYS A 362 19.30 25.73 32.42
C LYS A 362 19.68 27.07 33.06
N LYS A 363 20.94 27.47 32.94
CA LYS A 363 21.46 28.69 33.58
C LYS A 363 21.19 29.97 32.78
N HIS A 364 21.21 29.88 31.46
CA HIS A 364 21.19 31.06 30.57
C HIS A 364 20.01 31.12 29.61
N GLY A 365 19.20 30.05 29.51
CA GLY A 365 18.07 29.95 28.61
C GLY A 365 18.44 29.51 27.19
N GLN A 366 17.45 29.04 26.44
CA GLN A 366 17.63 28.48 25.09
C GLN A 366 18.18 29.51 24.09
N ASP A 367 17.74 30.77 24.15
CA ASP A 367 18.18 31.81 23.21
C ASP A 367 19.67 32.16 23.38
N ALA A 368 20.16 32.16 24.63
CA ALA A 368 21.58 32.38 24.92
C ALA A 368 22.43 31.19 24.45
N LEU A 369 21.95 29.95 24.62
CA LEU A 369 22.62 28.76 24.08
C LEU A 369 22.70 28.84 22.55
N ASN A 370 21.60 29.15 21.87
CA ASN A 370 21.56 29.27 20.41
C ASN A 370 22.55 30.35 19.90
N LYS A 371 22.64 31.50 20.59
CA LYS A 371 23.59 32.57 20.27
C LYS A 371 25.04 32.15 20.51
N LYS A 372 25.32 31.43 21.61
CA LYS A 372 26.65 30.89 21.90
C LYS A 372 27.09 29.93 20.79
N LEU A 373 26.23 28.99 20.41
CA LEU A 373 26.52 28.02 19.35
C LEU A 373 26.75 28.71 18.00
N ARG A 374 25.90 29.67 17.61
CA ARG A 374 26.12 30.42 16.37
C ARG A 374 27.47 31.12 16.34
N LYS A 375 27.87 31.74 17.46
CA LYS A 375 29.18 32.38 17.58
C LYS A 375 30.34 31.38 17.54
N GLU A 376 30.22 30.24 18.22
CA GLU A 376 31.24 29.17 18.21
C GLU A 376 31.42 28.55 16.81
N PHE A 377 30.35 28.47 16.03
CA PHE A 377 30.39 27.97 14.65
C PHE A 377 30.53 29.08 13.59
N GLY A 378 30.76 30.34 13.98
CA GLY A 378 30.99 31.44 13.04
C GLY A 378 29.80 31.75 12.11
N LEU A 379 28.58 31.53 12.60
CA LEU A 379 27.30 31.74 11.89
C LEU A 379 26.61 33.08 12.23
N ASP A 380 27.29 33.97 12.95
CA ASP A 380 26.81 35.31 13.36
C ASP A 380 27.27 36.44 12.41
#